data_AF-A0A7X2MKG1-F1
#
_entry.id   AF-A0A7X2MKG1-F1
#
_cell.length_a   1.000
_cell.length_b   1.000
_cell.length_c   1.000
_cell.angle_alpha   90.00
_cell.angle_beta   90.00
_cell.angle_gamma   90.00
#
_symmetry.space_group_name_H-M   'P 1'
#
loop_
_entity.id
_entity.type
_entity.pdbx_description
1 polymer ?
#
loop_
_entity_poly.entity_id
_entity_poly.type
_entity_poly.pdbx_seq_one_letter_code
_entity_poly.pdbx_strand_id
1 'polypeptide(L)'
;MSKNLSSLNNIRTLRAEARNMALDMLEELRQKLETVVNERREEENARAAEAREKAEKLAFYQELLMEEGINPAELVKSASPSVTGKKKRAKRPAKYRYNDENGQVRYCNGIS
;
A
#
# COMPACT_ATOMS: atom_id res chain seq x y z
N MET A 1 17.39 -3.25 -4.58
CA MET A 1 18.48 -2.28 -4.31
C MET A 1 19.55 -2.49 -5.37
N SER A 2 19.61 -1.61 -6.36
CA SER A 2 20.61 -1.67 -7.44
C SER A 2 22.02 -1.46 -6.86
N LYS A 3 22.91 -2.43 -7.07
CA LYS A 3 24.28 -2.46 -6.50
C LYS A 3 25.20 -1.34 -7.02
N ASN A 4 24.77 -0.57 -8.02
CA ASN A 4 25.62 0.40 -8.73
C ASN A 4 25.58 1.81 -8.14
N LEU A 5 24.50 2.23 -7.48
CA LEU A 5 24.39 3.59 -6.92
C LEU A 5 24.93 3.68 -5.49
N SER A 6 24.98 2.55 -4.76
CA SER A 6 25.51 2.51 -3.39
C SER A 6 27.00 2.78 -3.30
N SER A 7 27.79 2.43 -4.33
CA SER A 7 29.22 2.75 -4.40
C SER A 7 29.48 4.24 -4.62
N LEU A 8 28.59 4.93 -5.36
CA LEU A 8 28.64 6.38 -5.56
C LEU A 8 28.29 7.16 -4.28
N ASN A 9 27.57 6.55 -3.34
CA ASN A 9 27.21 7.17 -2.06
C ASN A 9 28.41 7.25 -1.08
N ASN A 10 29.46 6.44 -1.27
CA ASN A 10 30.64 6.49 -0.43
C ASN A 10 31.73 7.36 -1.07
N ILE A 11 32.01 8.50 -0.44
CA ILE A 11 32.98 9.47 -0.97
C ILE A 11 34.40 8.91 -1.09
N ARG A 12 34.79 7.89 -0.31
CA ARG A 12 36.13 7.30 -0.37
C ARG A 12 36.29 6.46 -1.64
N THR A 13 35.30 5.63 -1.97
CA THR A 13 35.29 4.85 -3.21
C THR A 13 35.14 5.76 -4.42
N LEU A 14 34.26 6.77 -4.34
CA LEU A 14 34.09 7.74 -5.41
C LEU A 14 35.38 8.52 -5.73
N ARG A 15 36.14 8.93 -4.71
CA ARG A 15 37.45 9.58 -4.93
C ARG A 15 38.49 8.64 -5.53
N ALA A 16 38.48 7.36 -5.17
CA ALA A 16 39.40 6.38 -5.73
C ALA A 16 39.11 6.14 -7.22
N GLU A 17 37.84 6.05 -7.60
CA GLU A 17 37.39 5.90 -8.98
C GLU A 17 37.63 7.17 -9.80
N ALA A 18 37.34 8.36 -9.24
CA ALA A 18 37.52 9.65 -9.91
C ALA A 18 38.97 9.97 -10.27
N ARG A 19 39.95 9.47 -9.51
CA ARG A 19 41.39 9.64 -9.84
C ARG A 19 41.80 9.00 -11.16
N ASN A 20 41.05 7.99 -11.61
CA ASN A 20 41.32 7.28 -12.86
C ASN A 20 40.50 7.83 -14.03
N MET A 21 39.71 8.88 -13.83
CA MET A 21 38.85 9.50 -14.83
C MET A 21 39.32 10.92 -15.17
N ALA A 22 39.04 11.37 -16.39
CA ALA A 22 39.28 12.75 -16.80
C ALA A 22 38.27 13.70 -16.13
N LEU A 23 38.67 14.96 -15.92
CA LEU A 23 37.82 15.98 -15.31
C LEU A 23 36.54 16.19 -16.13
N ASP A 24 36.66 16.29 -17.46
CA ASP A 24 35.52 16.50 -18.37
C ASP A 24 34.45 15.40 -18.23
N MET A 25 34.88 14.14 -18.08
CA MET A 25 33.98 13.01 -17.86
C MET A 25 33.26 13.09 -16.51
N LEU A 26 33.92 13.60 -15.48
CA LEU A 26 33.31 13.82 -14.16
C LEU A 26 32.27 14.94 -14.21
N GLU A 27 32.53 16.00 -14.98
CA GLU A 27 31.58 17.09 -15.21
C GLU A 27 30.35 16.63 -15.99
N GLU A 28 30.53 15.83 -17.04
CA GLU A 28 29.39 15.23 -17.76
C GLU A 28 28.56 14.32 -16.87
N LEU A 29 29.20 13.49 -16.03
CA LEU A 29 28.51 12.60 -15.11
C LEU A 29 27.73 13.39 -14.06
N ARG A 30 28.32 14.48 -13.54
CA ARG A 30 27.65 15.42 -12.65
C ARG A 30 26.41 16.01 -13.34
N GLN A 31 26.53 16.49 -14.57
CA GLN A 31 25.41 17.08 -15.29
C GLN A 31 24.26 16.08 -15.47
N LYS A 32 24.56 14.83 -15.86
CA LYS A 32 23.56 13.76 -15.98
C LYS A 32 22.92 13.39 -14.65
N LEU A 33 23.68 13.42 -13.56
CA LEU A 33 23.13 13.18 -12.24
C LEU A 33 22.22 14.33 -11.80
N GLU A 34 22.61 15.58 -12.07
CA GLU A 34 21.79 16.76 -11.80
C GLU A 34 20.46 16.72 -12.58
N THR A 35 20.46 16.33 -13.85
CA THR A 35 19.21 16.17 -14.62
C THR A 35 18.29 15.13 -14.01
N VAL A 36 18.82 13.94 -13.66
CA VAL A 36 18.03 12.87 -13.01
C VAL A 36 17.49 13.31 -11.65
N VAL A 37 18.28 14.04 -10.86
CA VAL A 37 17.83 14.57 -9.56
C VAL A 37 16.72 15.60 -9.74
N ASN A 38 16.81 16.47 -10.74
CA ASN A 38 15.79 17.47 -11.02
C ASN A 38 14.48 16.82 -11.50
N GLU A 39 14.55 15.86 -12.42
CA GLU A 39 13.38 15.07 -12.86
C GLU A 39 12.66 14.43 -11.66
N ARG A 40 13.41 13.78 -10.76
CA ARG A 40 12.85 13.17 -9.55
C ARG A 40 12.24 14.19 -8.60
N ARG A 41 12.87 15.35 -8.41
CA ARG A 41 12.33 16.44 -7.59
C ARG A 41 11.05 17.00 -8.18
N GLU A 42 10.98 17.17 -9.50
CA GLU A 42 9.79 17.63 -10.19
C GLU A 42 8.65 16.62 -10.07
N GLU A 43 8.92 15.32 -10.24
CA GLU A 43 7.93 14.27 -10.02
C GLU A 43 7.41 14.25 -8.58
N GLU A 44 8.30 14.35 -7.58
CA GLU A 44 7.91 14.38 -6.17
C GLU A 44 7.13 15.64 -5.83
N ASN A 45 7.54 16.80 -6.34
CA ASN A 45 6.84 18.05 -6.15
C ASN A 45 5.47 18.05 -6.83
N ALA A 46 5.34 17.50 -8.03
CA ALA A 46 4.07 17.36 -8.73
C ALA A 46 3.12 16.45 -7.95
N ARG A 47 3.60 15.30 -7.46
CA ARG A 47 2.81 14.41 -6.59
C ARG A 47 2.41 15.09 -5.29
N ALA A 48 3.31 15.85 -4.69
CA ALA A 48 3.02 16.61 -3.47
C ALA A 48 2.00 17.72 -3.72
N ALA A 49 2.08 18.42 -4.86
CA ALA A 49 1.14 19.45 -5.26
C ALA A 49 -0.25 18.86 -5.52
N GLU A 50 -0.36 17.77 -6.27
CA GLU A 50 -1.63 17.07 -6.48
C GLU A 50 -2.25 16.58 -5.16
N ALA A 51 -1.43 16.09 -4.23
CA ALA A 51 -1.89 15.67 -2.91
C ALA A 51 -2.40 16.86 -2.09
N ARG A 52 -1.71 18.01 -2.14
CA ARG A 52 -2.13 19.25 -1.48
C ARG A 52 -3.42 19.79 -2.08
N GLU A 53 -3.53 19.90 -3.39
CA GLU A 53 -4.77 20.34 -4.04
C GLU A 53 -5.96 19.45 -3.69
N LYS A 54 -5.76 18.12 -3.67
CA LYS A 54 -6.81 17.18 -3.24
C LYS A 54 -7.17 17.40 -1.77
N ALA A 55 -6.19 17.61 -0.89
CA ALA A 55 -6.43 17.87 0.52
C ALA A 55 -7.14 19.21 0.75
N GLU A 56 -6.76 20.27 0.05
CA GLU A 56 -7.39 21.60 0.11
C GLU A 56 -8.83 21.56 -0.38
N LYS A 57 -9.09 20.90 -1.53
CA LYS A 57 -10.45 20.69 -2.03
C LYS A 57 -11.29 19.91 -1.03
N LEU A 58 -10.75 18.83 -0.46
CA LEU A 58 -11.46 18.04 0.56
C LEU A 58 -11.74 18.86 1.82
N ALA A 59 -10.80 19.66 2.30
CA ALA A 59 -11.00 20.54 3.45
C ALA A 59 -12.09 21.58 3.18
N PHE A 60 -12.06 22.23 2.02
CA PHE A 60 -13.09 23.17 1.58
C PHE A 60 -14.49 22.53 1.55
N TYR A 61 -14.62 21.33 0.96
CA TYR A 61 -15.90 20.61 0.95
C TYR A 61 -16.34 20.13 2.33
N GLN A 62 -15.40 19.80 3.23
CA GLN A 62 -15.73 19.45 4.60
C GLN A 62 -16.33 20.64 5.35
N GLU A 63 -15.73 21.83 5.24
CA GLU A 63 -16.25 23.05 5.86
C GLU A 63 -17.65 23.39 5.34
N LEU A 64 -17.86 23.34 4.02
CA LEU A 64 -19.17 23.61 3.40
C LEU A 64 -20.26 22.63 3.89
N LEU A 65 -19.95 21.33 3.96
CA LEU A 65 -20.90 20.32 4.44
C LEU A 65 -21.25 20.54 5.92
N MET A 66 -20.27 20.94 6.74
CA MET A 66 -20.50 21.24 8.14
C MET A 66 -21.35 22.51 8.32
N GLU A 67 -21.17 23.53 7.47
CA GLU A 67 -21.97 24.75 7.46
C GLU A 67 -23.44 24.47 7.10
N GLU A 68 -23.68 23.59 6.13
CA GLU A 68 -25.01 23.08 5.76
C GLU A 68 -25.60 22.09 6.80
N GLY A 69 -24.89 21.81 7.89
CA GLY A 69 -25.33 20.91 8.96
C GLY A 69 -25.30 19.42 8.60
N ILE A 70 -24.64 19.05 7.50
CA ILE A 70 -24.52 17.68 7.01
C ILE A 70 -23.20 17.09 7.51
N ASN A 71 -23.28 16.05 8.34
CA ASN A 71 -22.07 15.38 8.82
C ASN A 71 -21.46 14.50 7.69
N PRO A 72 -20.21 14.74 7.27
CA PRO A 72 -19.57 13.99 6.19
C PRO A 72 -19.48 12.47 6.49
N ALA A 73 -19.42 12.08 7.77
CA ALA A 73 -19.39 10.68 8.17
C ALA A 73 -20.71 9.93 7.90
N GLU A 74 -21.85 10.62 7.91
CA GLU A 74 -23.16 10.00 7.60
C GLU A 74 -23.36 9.85 6.08
N LEU A 75 -22.78 10.76 5.29
CA LEU A 75 -22.79 10.67 3.84
C LEU A 75 -22.01 9.46 3.31
N VAL A 76 -20.84 9.17 3.90
CA VAL A 76 -20.03 7.98 3.53
C VAL A 76 -20.73 6.67 3.93
N LYS A 77 -21.44 6.65 5.07
CA LYS A 77 -22.23 5.49 5.51
C LYS A 77 -23.46 5.23 4.64
N SER A 78 -24.10 6.27 4.13
CA SER A 78 -25.25 6.12 3.21
C SER A 78 -24.83 5.73 1.80
N ALA A 79 -23.63 6.14 1.36
CA ALA A 79 -23.08 5.78 0.05
C ALA A 79 -22.48 4.37 -0.04
N SER A 80 -22.23 3.70 1.10
CA SER A 80 -21.71 2.33 1.11
C SER A 80 -22.86 1.32 1.05
N PRO A 81 -22.89 0.38 0.08
CA PRO A 81 -23.90 -0.66 0.06
C PRO A 81 -23.69 -1.54 1.29
N SER A 82 -24.64 -1.53 2.23
CA SER A 82 -24.60 -2.38 3.41
C SER A 82 -24.64 -3.85 2.98
N VAL A 83 -23.48 -4.50 2.86
CA VAL A 83 -23.43 -5.95 2.67
C VAL A 83 -23.80 -6.58 4.02
N THR A 84 -25.10 -6.80 4.21
CA THR A 84 -25.62 -7.61 5.32
C THR A 84 -25.26 -9.07 5.07
N GLY A 85 -24.03 -9.44 5.46
CA GLY A 85 -23.54 -10.81 5.36
C GLY A 85 -24.45 -11.78 6.12
N LYS A 86 -25.12 -12.67 5.38
CA LYS A 86 -25.97 -13.74 5.93
C LYS A 86 -25.13 -14.63 6.87
N LYS A 87 -25.41 -14.59 8.18
CA LYS A 87 -24.80 -15.48 9.18
C LYS A 87 -25.00 -16.94 8.78
N LYS A 88 -23.92 -17.64 8.39
CA LYS A 88 -23.94 -19.09 8.15
C LYS A 88 -24.26 -19.80 9.48
N ARG A 89 -25.38 -20.54 9.51
CA ARG A 89 -25.78 -21.38 10.65
C ARG A 89 -24.70 -22.41 10.97
N ALA A 90 -24.38 -22.57 12.26
CA ALA A 90 -23.47 -23.59 12.75
C ALA A 90 -23.98 -25.00 12.41
N LYS A 91 -23.07 -25.88 11.95
CA LYS A 91 -23.38 -27.27 11.58
C LYS A 91 -23.72 -28.05 12.87
N ARG A 92 -24.87 -28.71 12.90
CA ARG A 92 -25.34 -29.48 14.06
C ARG A 92 -24.39 -30.67 14.35
N PRO A 93 -24.13 -31.01 15.63
CA PRO A 93 -23.32 -32.18 15.98
C PRO A 93 -24.04 -33.49 15.64
N ALA A 94 -23.26 -34.53 15.33
CA ALA A 94 -23.75 -35.85 14.90
C ALA A 94 -24.54 -36.57 16.01
N LYS A 95 -25.60 -37.29 15.64
CA LYS A 95 -26.60 -37.85 16.57
C LYS A 95 -26.37 -39.32 16.96
N TYR A 96 -25.55 -40.09 16.23
CA TYR A 96 -25.40 -41.53 16.50
C TYR A 96 -23.93 -42.00 16.49
N ARG A 97 -23.60 -42.86 17.46
CA ARG A 97 -22.32 -43.54 17.66
C ARG A 97 -22.55 -45.04 17.47
N TYR A 98 -21.71 -45.70 16.68
CA TYR A 98 -21.69 -47.16 16.57
C TYR A 98 -20.25 -47.69 16.63
N ASN A 99 -20.11 -48.97 17.00
CA ASN A 99 -18.82 -49.63 17.14
C ASN A 99 -18.65 -50.61 15.97
N ASP A 100 -17.53 -50.52 15.25
CA ASP A 100 -17.19 -51.48 14.20
C ASP A 100 -16.67 -52.79 14.81
N GLU A 101 -16.64 -53.86 14.01
CA GLU A 101 -16.19 -55.22 14.40
C GLU A 101 -14.74 -55.28 14.92
N ASN A 102 -13.95 -54.22 14.69
CA ASN A 102 -12.60 -54.03 15.24
C ASN A 102 -12.57 -53.22 16.56
N GLY A 103 -13.71 -53.00 17.21
CA GLY A 103 -13.83 -52.29 18.50
C GLY A 103 -13.61 -50.77 18.41
N GLN A 104 -13.49 -50.20 17.21
CA GLN A 104 -13.32 -48.76 17.02
C GLN A 104 -14.67 -48.05 16.92
N VAL A 105 -14.74 -46.90 17.60
CA VAL A 105 -15.94 -46.08 17.73
C VAL A 105 -16.04 -45.11 16.55
N ARG A 106 -17.15 -45.16 15.79
CA ARG A 106 -17.42 -44.26 14.67
C ARG A 106 -18.68 -43.43 14.93
N TYR A 107 -18.65 -42.18 14.49
CA TYR A 107 -19.77 -41.24 14.58
C TYR A 107 -20.30 -40.98 13.17
N CYS A 108 -21.56 -41.30 12.91
CA CYS A 108 -22.19 -41.05 11.62
C CYS A 108 -23.31 -40.02 11.77
N ASN A 109 -23.23 -38.98 10.94
CA ASN A 109 -24.26 -37.98 10.74
C ASN A 109 -24.97 -38.41 9.47
N GLY A 110 -25.97 -39.29 9.60
CA GLY A 110 -26.68 -39.98 8.52
C GLY A 110 -27.28 -39.05 7.48
N ILE A 111 -26.44 -38.59 6.58
CA ILE A 111 -26.77 -37.91 5.33
C ILE A 111 -26.18 -38.83 4.26
N SER A 112 -27.05 -39.66 3.68
CA SER A 112 -26.78 -40.37 2.42
C SER A 112 -26.55 -39.40 1.29
#